data_AF-A0A8X6J8Y3-F1
#
_entry.id   AF-A0A8X6J8Y3-F1
#
_cell.length_a   1.000
_cell.length_b   1.000
_cell.length_c   1.000
_cell.angle_alpha   90.00
_cell.angle_beta   90.00
_cell.angle_gamma   90.00
#
_symmetry.space_group_name_H-M   'P 1'
#
loop_
_entity.id
_entity.type
_entity.pdbx_description
1 polymer ?
#
loop_
_entity_poly.entity_id
_entity_poly.type
_entity_poly.pdbx_seq_one_letter_code
_entity_poly.pdbx_strand_id
1 'polypeptide(L)'
;NLRQENAPIYYLDETWVNEGHSETRVWQDTTIKSSYEASSFNLTVGLTAPKDKGKRLIITHIGSKEGFVRDAADIFTGKKSGDYHEEKDGNHFETIMPKLKPQSIIVMDNAPYHSVKKEKIPTSSWKKSAIQEWLSQKKVAWNQDLIKIELLQKVNEVKDLYDSYKVEEIAKK
;
A
#
# COMPACT_ATOMS: atom_id res chain seq x y z
N ASN A 1 19.16 -17.22 11.05
CA ASN A 1 17.69 -16.94 11.08
C ASN A 1 17.54 -15.63 11.84
N LEU A 2 17.17 -14.55 11.17
CA LEU A 2 17.21 -13.18 11.75
C LEU A 2 16.42 -13.05 13.06
N ARG A 3 15.33 -13.79 13.22
CA ARG A 3 14.53 -13.76 14.45
C ARG A 3 15.24 -14.42 15.63
N GLN A 4 16.07 -15.44 15.37
CA GLN A 4 16.91 -16.07 16.39
C GLN A 4 18.14 -15.21 16.73
N GLU A 5 18.53 -14.32 15.83
CA GLU A 5 19.64 -13.37 15.98
C GLU A 5 19.19 -12.05 16.63
N ASN A 6 17.96 -11.98 17.15
CA ASN A 6 17.38 -10.80 17.80
C ASN A 6 17.38 -9.54 16.91
N ALA A 7 17.20 -9.74 15.60
CA ALA A 7 17.13 -8.67 14.62
C ALA A 7 16.04 -7.64 14.97
N PRO A 8 16.25 -6.34 14.69
CA PRO A 8 15.22 -5.32 14.83
C PRO A 8 13.97 -5.69 14.01
N ILE A 9 12.79 -5.59 14.62
CA ILE A 9 11.51 -5.84 13.96
C ILE A 9 10.77 -4.53 13.81
N TYR A 10 10.36 -4.24 12.58
CA TYR A 10 9.54 -3.10 12.22
C TYR A 10 8.18 -3.58 11.70
N TYR A 11 7.14 -2.81 12.00
CA TYR A 11 5.76 -3.03 11.58
C TYR A 11 5.34 -1.85 10.73
N LEU A 12 4.92 -2.14 9.50
CA LEU A 12 4.36 -1.19 8.55
C LEU A 12 2.86 -1.47 8.46
N ASP A 13 2.04 -0.44 8.62
CA ASP A 13 0.60 -0.54 8.42
C ASP A 13 0.02 0.80 7.95
N GLU A 14 -1.23 0.73 7.54
CA GLU A 14 -1.94 1.78 6.84
C GLU A 14 -3.27 2.03 7.51
N THR A 15 -3.57 3.30 7.77
CA THR A 15 -4.85 3.70 8.34
C THR A 15 -5.40 4.93 7.64
N TRP A 16 -6.67 5.24 7.92
CA TRP A 16 -7.31 6.43 7.38
C TRP A 16 -8.20 7.09 8.43
N VAL A 17 -8.26 8.42 8.36
CA VAL A 17 -9.22 9.23 9.09
C VAL A 17 -10.03 10.05 8.10
N ASN A 18 -11.30 10.24 8.40
CA ASN A 18 -12.23 10.99 7.58
C ASN A 18 -12.27 12.46 8.02
N GLU A 19 -12.39 13.39 7.08
CA GLU A 19 -12.57 14.81 7.36
C GLU A 19 -13.83 15.05 8.21
N GLY A 20 -14.91 14.29 7.93
CA GLY A 20 -16.12 14.26 8.74
C GLY A 20 -16.06 13.27 9.90
N HIS A 21 -14.88 12.93 10.44
CA HIS A 21 -14.80 12.06 11.60
C HIS A 21 -15.31 12.80 12.84
N SER A 22 -16.45 12.37 13.37
CA SER A 22 -17.07 12.96 14.56
C SER A 22 -17.61 11.88 15.49
N GLU A 23 -17.78 12.23 16.76
CA GLU A 23 -18.47 11.37 17.72
C GLU A 23 -19.90 11.05 17.27
N THR A 24 -20.30 9.79 17.43
CA THR A 24 -21.66 9.33 17.10
C THR A 24 -22.69 9.77 18.14
N ARG A 25 -22.23 10.10 19.35
CA ARG A 25 -23.05 10.54 20.48
C ARG A 25 -22.46 11.84 21.01
N VAL A 26 -23.29 12.86 21.07
CA VAL A 26 -22.94 14.15 21.65
C VAL A 26 -24.01 14.54 22.65
N TRP A 27 -23.63 15.29 23.68
CA TRP A 27 -24.60 15.87 24.61
C TRP A 27 -25.44 16.90 23.85
N GLN A 28 -26.75 16.69 23.85
CA GLN A 28 -27.71 17.60 23.24
C GLN A 28 -28.51 18.27 24.36
N ASP A 29 -28.47 19.59 24.40
CA ASP A 29 -29.33 20.37 25.27
C ASP A 29 -30.78 20.28 24.76
N THR A 30 -31.69 19.80 25.60
CA THR A 30 -33.12 19.66 25.29
C THR A 30 -33.94 20.87 25.71
N THR A 31 -33.34 21.84 26.41
CA THR A 31 -34.01 23.04 26.90
C THR A 31 -34.10 24.13 25.82
N ILE A 32 -33.11 24.20 24.93
CA ILE A 32 -33.05 25.13 23.81
C ILE A 32 -33.74 24.52 22.58
N LYS A 33 -34.77 25.20 22.05
CA LYS A 33 -35.62 24.65 20.97
C LYS A 33 -35.26 25.15 19.58
N SER A 34 -34.41 26.16 19.46
CA SER A 34 -33.97 26.71 18.17
C SER A 34 -32.60 27.38 18.23
N SER A 35 -31.95 27.51 17.07
CA SER A 35 -30.69 28.26 16.93
C SER A 35 -30.84 29.75 17.25
N TYR A 36 -32.02 30.33 17.02
CA TYR A 36 -32.34 31.70 17.37
C TYR A 36 -32.37 31.90 18.88
N GLU A 37 -33.02 30.99 19.61
CA GLU A 37 -33.07 30.99 21.07
C GLU A 37 -31.66 30.82 21.67
N ALA A 38 -30.88 29.87 21.15
CA ALA A 38 -29.47 29.70 21.55
C ALA A 38 -28.68 31.01 21.41
N SER A 39 -28.77 31.66 20.24
CA SER A 39 -28.10 32.92 19.94
C SER A 39 -28.54 34.05 20.89
N SER A 40 -29.84 34.14 21.19
CA SER A 40 -30.38 35.16 22.10
C SER A 40 -29.85 35.06 23.54
N PHE A 41 -29.39 33.86 23.94
CA PHE A 41 -28.74 33.60 25.23
C PHE A 41 -27.20 33.51 25.14
N ASN A 42 -26.59 33.84 24.00
CA ASN A 42 -25.16 33.63 23.72
C ASN A 42 -24.68 32.17 23.91
N LEU A 43 -25.56 31.21 23.63
CA LEU A 43 -25.28 29.78 23.65
C LEU A 43 -25.00 29.26 22.22
N THR A 44 -24.32 28.11 22.14
CA THR A 44 -24.15 27.38 20.86
C THR A 44 -25.12 26.21 20.79
N VAL A 45 -25.50 25.79 19.58
CA VAL A 45 -26.36 24.60 19.36
C VAL A 45 -25.59 23.27 19.44
N GLY A 46 -24.38 23.29 20.00
CA GLY A 46 -23.49 22.12 20.07
C GLY A 46 -22.74 21.83 18.76
N LEU A 47 -22.12 20.66 18.70
CA LEU A 47 -21.37 20.20 17.52
C LEU A 47 -22.34 19.95 16.35
N THR A 48 -22.05 20.57 15.21
CA THR A 48 -22.77 20.28 13.96
C THR A 48 -22.25 18.96 13.39
N ALA A 49 -23.13 17.97 13.24
CA ALA A 49 -22.78 16.73 12.57
C ALA A 49 -22.30 17.02 11.14
N PRO A 50 -21.17 16.44 10.69
CA PRO A 50 -20.69 16.65 9.34
C PRO A 50 -21.71 16.10 8.33
N LYS A 51 -21.92 16.82 7.22
CA LYS A 51 -22.94 16.48 6.20
C LYS A 51 -22.66 15.14 5.52
N ASP A 52 -21.38 14.81 5.39
CA ASP A 52 -20.88 13.55 4.87
C ASP A 52 -19.56 13.19 5.57
N LYS A 53 -18.99 12.03 5.25
CA LYS A 53 -17.69 11.62 5.81
C LYS A 53 -16.50 12.45 5.27
N GLY A 54 -16.72 13.33 4.29
CA GLY A 54 -15.69 14.13 3.64
C GLY A 54 -14.58 13.30 2.98
N LYS A 55 -13.44 13.95 2.72
CA LYS A 55 -12.25 13.27 2.19
C LYS A 55 -11.61 12.36 3.23
N ARG A 56 -10.75 11.43 2.79
CA ARG A 56 -9.93 10.60 3.67
C ARG A 56 -8.51 11.15 3.71
N LEU A 57 -7.96 11.30 4.91
CA LEU A 57 -6.54 11.41 5.14
C LEU A 57 -6.00 9.99 5.36
N ILE A 58 -5.13 9.53 4.48
CA ILE A 58 -4.50 8.21 4.53
C ILE A 58 -3.13 8.39 5.16
N ILE A 59 -2.79 7.51 6.10
CA ILE A 59 -1.55 7.54 6.87
C ILE A 59 -0.90 6.18 6.77
N THR A 60 0.34 6.16 6.30
CA THR A 60 1.22 5.00 6.27
C THR A 60 2.36 5.27 7.22
N HIS A 61 2.66 4.36 8.14
CA HIS A 61 3.80 4.55 9.02
C HIS A 61 4.46 3.23 9.39
N ILE A 62 5.78 3.26 9.46
CA ILE A 62 6.59 2.18 10.02
C ILE A 62 7.07 2.50 11.44
N GLY A 63 7.00 1.51 12.33
CA GLY A 63 7.44 1.63 13.72
C GLY A 63 8.01 0.33 14.28
N SER A 64 8.65 0.40 15.43
CA SER A 64 9.19 -0.76 16.16
C SER A 64 8.85 -0.65 17.65
N LYS A 65 9.38 -1.56 18.47
CA LYS A 65 9.29 -1.45 19.94
C LYS A 65 9.89 -0.14 20.51
N GLU A 66 10.76 0.53 19.75
CA GLU A 66 11.37 1.81 20.13
C GLU A 66 10.50 3.02 19.73
N GLY A 67 9.36 2.78 19.08
CA GLY A 67 8.46 3.80 18.56
C GLY A 67 8.52 3.94 17.04
N PHE A 68 7.93 5.02 16.54
CA PHE A 68 7.83 5.35 15.13
C PHE A 68 9.18 5.80 14.55
N VAL A 69 9.48 5.37 13.32
CA VAL A 69 10.70 5.79 12.63
C VAL A 69 10.55 7.25 12.20
N ARG A 70 11.46 8.10 12.65
CA ARG A 70 11.42 9.53 12.35
C ARG A 70 11.39 9.78 10.85
N ASP A 71 10.54 10.72 10.43
CA ASP A 71 10.36 11.15 9.04
C ASP A 71 9.95 10.02 8.07
N ALA A 72 9.42 8.90 8.57
CA ALA A 72 8.97 7.77 7.76
C ALA A 72 7.45 7.73 7.53
N ALA A 73 6.70 8.65 8.13
CA ALA A 73 5.27 8.78 7.87
C ALA A 73 5.03 9.25 6.43
N ASP A 74 4.12 8.59 5.72
CA ASP A 74 3.57 9.06 4.45
C ASP A 74 2.09 9.34 4.63
N ILE A 75 1.73 10.62 4.46
CA ILE A 75 0.41 11.15 4.79
C ILE A 75 -0.10 11.92 3.58
N PHE A 76 -1.23 11.48 3.02
CA PHE A 76 -1.82 12.12 1.85
C PHE A 76 -3.35 12.06 1.90
N THR A 77 -3.99 12.92 1.12
CA THR A 77 -5.46 12.95 1.03
C THR A 77 -5.92 12.10 -0.15
N GLY A 78 -6.77 11.11 0.09
CA GLY A 78 -7.32 10.25 -0.96
C GLY A 78 -8.32 10.98 -1.87
N LYS A 79 -8.38 10.63 -3.15
CA LYS A 79 -9.39 11.20 -4.06
C LYS A 79 -10.79 10.63 -3.78
N LYS A 80 -11.82 11.46 -4.00
CA LYS A 80 -13.22 11.22 -3.58
C LYS A 80 -13.92 9.99 -4.20
N SER A 81 -13.34 9.26 -5.16
CA SER A 81 -14.12 8.35 -6.02
C SER A 81 -13.51 6.99 -6.36
N GLY A 82 -12.49 6.50 -5.66
CA GLY A 82 -11.80 5.26 -6.04
C GLY A 82 -11.31 4.41 -4.89
N ASP A 83 -10.91 3.18 -5.22
CA ASP A 83 -10.10 2.33 -4.36
C ASP A 83 -8.77 3.05 -4.08
N TYR A 84 -8.49 3.34 -2.80
CA TYR A 84 -7.29 4.07 -2.41
C TYR A 84 -6.01 3.24 -2.61
N HIS A 85 -6.16 1.92 -2.76
CA HIS A 85 -5.05 1.04 -3.08
C HIS A 85 -4.38 1.37 -4.42
N GLU A 86 -5.05 2.09 -5.33
CA GLU A 86 -4.46 2.56 -6.60
C GLU A 86 -3.54 3.78 -6.42
N GLU A 87 -3.64 4.51 -5.30
CA GLU A 87 -2.88 5.74 -5.07
C GLU A 87 -1.54 5.50 -4.36
N LYS A 88 -1.31 4.27 -3.87
CA LYS A 88 -0.05 3.86 -3.25
C LYS A 88 0.92 3.35 -4.30
N ASP A 89 1.98 4.12 -4.54
CA ASP A 89 3.11 3.66 -5.33
C ASP A 89 4.11 2.91 -4.43
N GLY A 90 4.68 1.82 -4.95
CA GLY A 90 5.71 1.04 -4.26
C GLY A 90 6.97 1.83 -3.91
N ASN A 91 7.10 3.07 -4.40
CA ASN A 91 8.18 4.00 -4.11
C ASN A 91 8.30 4.37 -2.62
N HIS A 92 7.23 4.26 -1.82
CA HIS A 92 7.32 4.54 -0.38
C HIS A 92 8.39 3.66 0.30
N PHE A 93 8.52 2.40 -0.13
CA PHE A 93 9.56 1.48 0.38
C PHE A 93 10.97 2.01 0.15
N GLU A 94 11.25 2.62 -1.00
CA GLU A 94 12.57 3.18 -1.29
C GLU A 94 12.95 4.31 -0.33
N THR A 95 11.95 5.05 0.19
CA THR A 95 12.18 6.17 1.12
C THR A 95 12.34 5.75 2.57
N ILE A 96 11.75 4.61 2.97
CA ILE A 96 11.81 4.12 4.36
C ILE A 96 13.03 3.23 4.60
N MET A 97 13.44 2.44 3.61
CA MET A 97 14.51 1.44 3.76
C MET A 97 15.83 2.03 4.29
N PRO A 98 16.31 3.20 3.81
CA PRO A 98 17.52 3.82 4.34
C PRO A 98 17.43 4.28 5.80
N LYS A 99 16.21 4.37 6.37
CA LYS A 99 15.96 4.81 7.75
C LYS A 99 15.90 3.65 8.75
N LEU A 100 15.90 2.41 8.26
CA LEU A 100 15.83 1.22 9.10
C LEU A 100 17.22 0.74 9.47
N LYS A 101 17.32 0.06 10.62
CA LYS A 101 18.56 -0.63 11.01
C LYS A 101 18.86 -1.74 9.99
N PRO A 102 20.13 -1.97 9.62
CA PRO A 102 20.49 -3.08 8.74
C PRO A 102 20.11 -4.43 9.36
N GLN A 103 19.94 -5.45 8.51
CA GLN A 103 19.55 -6.80 8.94
C GLN A 103 18.25 -6.84 9.76
N SER A 104 17.32 -5.93 9.49
CA SER A 104 16.02 -5.88 10.15
C SER A 104 14.96 -6.74 9.46
N ILE A 105 13.89 -7.04 10.19
CA ILE A 105 12.69 -7.69 9.69
C ILE A 105 11.59 -6.63 9.55
N ILE A 106 10.92 -6.58 8.41
CA ILE A 106 9.73 -5.76 8.21
C ILE A 106 8.51 -6.68 8.14
N VAL A 107 7.51 -6.39 8.96
CA VAL A 107 6.22 -7.07 8.98
C VAL A 107 5.19 -6.12 8.40
N MET A 108 4.45 -6.59 7.39
CA MET A 108 3.37 -5.88 6.72
C MET A 108 2.28 -6.90 6.37
N ASP A 109 1.07 -6.43 6.04
CA ASP A 109 0.01 -7.29 5.55
C ASP A 109 0.27 -7.75 4.11
N ASN A 110 -0.51 -8.71 3.62
CA ASN A 110 -0.37 -9.24 2.26
C ASN A 110 -1.28 -8.51 1.28
N ALA A 111 -1.28 -7.19 1.31
CA ALA A 111 -2.08 -6.41 0.38
C ALA A 111 -1.48 -6.45 -1.05
N PRO A 112 -2.29 -6.49 -2.12
CA PRO A 112 -1.80 -6.70 -3.49
C PRO A 112 -0.73 -5.69 -3.95
N TYR A 113 -0.82 -4.42 -3.51
CA TYR A 113 0.12 -3.35 -3.87
C TYR A 113 1.47 -3.46 -3.14
N HIS A 114 1.58 -4.25 -2.07
CA HIS A 114 2.89 -4.63 -1.52
C HIS A 114 3.59 -5.70 -2.38
N SER A 115 2.81 -6.49 -3.13
CA SER A 115 3.28 -7.62 -3.94
C SER A 115 3.42 -7.27 -5.43
N VAL A 116 4.03 -6.12 -5.74
CA VAL A 116 4.27 -5.71 -7.13
C VAL A 116 5.47 -6.47 -7.72
N LYS A 117 5.24 -7.20 -8.81
CA LYS A 117 6.30 -7.88 -9.55
C LYS A 117 7.27 -6.88 -10.18
N LYS A 118 8.56 -7.20 -10.12
CA LYS A 118 9.64 -6.41 -10.75
C LYS A 118 9.45 -6.33 -12.26
N GLU A 119 9.09 -7.45 -12.86
CA GLU A 119 8.76 -7.56 -14.27
C GLU A 119 7.56 -8.47 -14.48
N LYS A 120 6.89 -8.33 -15.62
CA LYS A 120 5.78 -9.21 -15.97
C LYS A 120 6.32 -10.47 -16.61
N ILE A 121 5.99 -11.62 -16.03
CA ILE A 121 6.28 -12.93 -16.61
C ILE A 121 5.19 -13.27 -17.63
N PRO A 122 5.54 -13.81 -18.81
CA PRO A 122 4.56 -14.18 -19.81
C PRO A 122 3.55 -15.20 -19.30
N THR A 123 2.28 -15.00 -19.64
CA THR A 123 1.17 -15.90 -19.27
C THR A 123 0.41 -16.38 -20.51
N SER A 124 -0.54 -17.30 -20.33
CA SER A 124 -1.39 -17.80 -21.41
C SER A 124 -2.22 -16.72 -22.11
N SER A 125 -2.40 -15.54 -21.53
CA SER A 125 -3.07 -14.40 -22.17
C SER A 125 -2.18 -13.61 -23.12
N TRP A 126 -0.85 -13.76 -23.06
CA TRP A 126 0.09 -13.01 -23.91
C TRP A 126 0.02 -13.45 -25.37
N LYS A 127 0.38 -12.56 -26.31
CA LYS A 127 0.54 -12.94 -27.73
C LYS A 127 1.78 -13.83 -27.90
N LYS A 128 1.76 -14.78 -28.85
CA LYS A 128 2.89 -15.67 -29.14
C LYS A 128 4.19 -14.88 -29.36
N SER A 129 4.12 -13.82 -30.16
CA SER A 129 5.26 -12.94 -30.45
C SER A 129 5.85 -12.28 -29.21
N ALA A 130 5.01 -11.85 -28.25
CA ALA A 130 5.49 -11.25 -27.00
C ALA A 130 6.20 -12.27 -26.09
N ILE A 131 5.76 -13.53 -26.11
CA ILE A 131 6.44 -14.62 -25.38
C ILE A 131 7.82 -14.90 -26.01
N GLN A 132 7.89 -14.94 -27.34
CA GLN A 132 9.14 -15.11 -28.09
C GLN A 132 10.13 -13.96 -27.81
N GLU A 133 9.62 -12.73 -27.82
CA GLU A 133 10.43 -11.55 -27.49
C GLU A 133 10.97 -11.61 -26.06
N TRP A 134 10.13 -11.97 -25.08
CA TRP A 134 10.56 -12.10 -23.69
C TRP A 134 11.67 -13.17 -23.56
N LEU A 135 11.51 -14.35 -24.17
CA LEU A 135 12.53 -15.40 -24.16
C LEU A 135 13.86 -14.92 -24.79
N SER A 136 13.79 -14.21 -25.92
CA SER A 136 14.97 -13.60 -26.55
C SER A 136 15.64 -12.56 -25.65
N GLN A 137 14.87 -11.68 -25.02
CA GLN A 137 15.38 -10.67 -24.09
C GLN A 137 16.10 -11.33 -22.89
N LYS A 138 15.60 -12.47 -22.41
CA LYS A 138 16.23 -13.28 -21.36
C LYS A 138 17.34 -14.20 -21.83
N LYS A 139 17.69 -14.16 -23.13
CA LYS A 139 18.70 -15.02 -23.78
C LYS A 139 18.41 -16.52 -23.61
N VAL A 140 17.14 -16.89 -23.53
CA VAL A 140 16.69 -18.29 -23.46
C VAL A 140 16.55 -18.81 -24.89
N ALA A 141 17.10 -19.98 -25.19
CA ALA A 141 16.99 -20.56 -26.53
C ALA A 141 15.55 -21.03 -26.83
N TRP A 142 15.04 -20.69 -28.01
CA TRP A 142 13.72 -21.11 -28.50
C TRP A 142 13.73 -21.24 -30.03
N ASN A 143 12.76 -21.98 -30.59
CA ASN A 143 12.59 -22.16 -32.04
C ASN A 143 11.28 -21.48 -32.53
N GLN A 144 11.31 -20.88 -33.71
CA GLN A 144 10.18 -20.24 -34.40
C GLN A 144 8.97 -21.17 -34.60
N ASP A 145 9.24 -22.46 -34.80
CA ASP A 145 8.20 -23.46 -35.06
C ASP A 145 7.40 -23.83 -33.80
N LEU A 146 7.91 -23.52 -32.60
CA LEU A 146 7.25 -23.88 -31.34
C LEU A 146 5.88 -23.25 -31.23
N ILE A 147 4.89 -24.02 -30.78
CA ILE A 147 3.56 -23.51 -30.48
C ILE A 147 3.55 -22.75 -29.14
N LYS A 148 2.50 -21.97 -28.91
CA LYS A 148 2.39 -21.11 -27.71
C LYS A 148 2.56 -21.88 -26.40
N ILE A 149 2.04 -23.12 -26.33
CA ILE A 149 2.13 -23.96 -25.14
C ILE A 149 3.59 -24.37 -24.87
N GLU A 150 4.34 -24.75 -25.91
CA GLU A 150 5.76 -25.12 -25.78
C GLU A 150 6.63 -23.93 -25.39
N LEU A 151 6.33 -22.73 -25.92
CA LEU A 151 7.00 -21.49 -25.49
C LEU A 151 6.71 -21.18 -24.02
N LEU A 152 5.49 -21.42 -23.53
CA LEU A 152 5.15 -21.25 -22.11
C LEU A 152 5.83 -22.29 -21.22
N GLN A 153 6.05 -23.51 -21.70
CA GLN A 153 6.87 -24.51 -20.98
C GLN A 153 8.30 -24.01 -20.80
N LYS A 154 8.91 -23.44 -21.85
CA LYS A 154 10.22 -22.78 -21.77
C LYS A 154 10.24 -21.62 -20.78
N VAL A 155 9.20 -20.79 -20.76
CA VAL A 155 9.05 -19.74 -19.73
C VAL A 155 9.00 -20.36 -18.34
N ASN A 156 8.22 -21.43 -18.14
CA ASN A 156 8.06 -22.07 -16.84
C ASN A 156 9.36 -22.73 -16.32
N GLU A 157 10.26 -23.17 -17.20
CA GLU A 157 11.59 -23.67 -16.84
C GLU A 157 12.48 -22.58 -16.21
N VAL A 158 12.26 -21.30 -16.55
CA VAL A 158 13.15 -20.20 -16.15
C VAL A 158 12.45 -19.12 -15.33
N LYS A 159 11.12 -19.14 -15.20
CA LYS A 159 10.34 -18.04 -14.62
C LYS A 159 10.81 -17.68 -13.21
N ASP A 160 11.19 -18.66 -12.40
CA ASP A 160 11.55 -18.45 -10.99
C ASP A 160 12.84 -17.61 -10.86
N LEU A 161 13.68 -17.55 -11.90
CA LEU A 161 14.84 -16.67 -11.96
C LEU A 161 14.47 -15.18 -12.12
N TYR A 162 13.27 -14.91 -12.62
CA TYR A 162 12.78 -13.58 -12.99
C TYR A 162 11.58 -13.15 -12.14
N ASP A 163 10.91 -14.11 -11.48
CA ASP A 163 9.69 -13.91 -10.71
C ASP A 163 9.99 -13.32 -9.32
N SER A 164 10.53 -12.10 -9.31
CA SER A 164 10.89 -11.34 -8.11
C SER A 164 9.95 -10.17 -7.86
N TYR A 165 9.80 -9.78 -6.60
CA TYR A 165 9.03 -8.60 -6.22
C TYR A 165 9.91 -7.36 -6.11
N LYS A 166 9.36 -6.19 -6.43
CA LYS A 166 10.08 -4.91 -6.30
C LYS A 166 10.58 -4.70 -4.87
N VAL A 167 9.74 -4.98 -3.87
CA VAL A 167 10.08 -4.84 -2.45
C VAL A 167 11.23 -5.76 -2.03
N GLU A 168 11.32 -6.98 -2.56
CA GLU A 168 12.43 -7.89 -2.27
C GLU A 168 13.75 -7.36 -2.84
N GLU A 169 13.73 -6.75 -4.03
CA GLU A 169 14.93 -6.16 -4.63
C GLU A 169 15.40 -4.92 -3.87
N ILE A 170 14.48 -4.12 -3.34
CA ILE A 170 14.83 -2.99 -2.48
C ILE A 170 15.41 -3.51 -1.15
N ALA A 171 14.85 -4.59 -0.59
CA ALA A 171 15.32 -5.19 0.66
C ALA A 171 16.69 -5.91 0.56
N LYS A 172 17.15 -6.25 -0.65
CA LYS A 172 18.49 -6.82 -0.89
C LYS A 172 19.63 -5.78 -0.85
N LYS A 173 19.32 -4.49 -0.97
CA LYS A 173 20.30 -3.40 -0.92
C LYS A 173 20.68 -3.07 0.51
#